data_AF-A0A3D4Q3Y5-F1
#
_entry.id   AF-A0A3D4Q3Y5-F1
#
_cell.length_a   1.000
_cell.length_b   1.000
_cell.length_c   1.000
_cell.angle_alpha   90.00
_cell.angle_beta   90.00
_cell.angle_gamma   90.00
#
_symmetry.space_group_name_H-M   'P 1'
#
loop_
_entity.id
_entity.type
_entity.pdbx_description
1 polymer ?
#
loop_
_entity_poly.entity_id
_entity_poly.type
_entity_poly.pdbx_seq_one_letter_code
_entity_poly.pdbx_strand_id
1 'polypeptide(L)'
;MARLLFKLAQVPDDEAQDIRALLDEHQISYYETDAGFFRVGLDAIWLADGAQEERARELIREYQAERVIRQQQNYAQLVEAGQVPNVWQLFCAQPIR
;
A
#
# COMPACT_ATOMS: atom_id res chain seq x y z
N MET A 1 13.50 4.55 -17.44
CA MET A 1 12.25 3.91 -17.89
C MET A 1 11.30 3.92 -16.72
N ALA A 2 10.03 4.23 -16.95
CA ALA A 2 9.08 4.28 -15.87
C ALA A 2 8.78 2.88 -15.32
N ARG A 3 8.64 2.80 -14.00
CA ARG A 3 8.46 1.53 -13.28
C ARG A 3 7.20 1.61 -12.42
N LEU A 4 6.42 0.54 -12.46
CA LEU A 4 5.24 0.38 -11.61
C LEU A 4 5.71 0.26 -10.17
N LEU A 5 5.41 1.26 -9.35
CA LEU A 5 5.78 1.27 -7.93
C LEU A 5 4.66 0.66 -7.09
N PHE A 6 3.43 1.12 -7.34
CA PHE A 6 2.30 0.79 -6.47
C PHE A 6 0.99 0.73 -7.24
N LYS A 7 0.10 -0.19 -6.88
CA LYS A 7 -1.23 -0.33 -7.48
C LYS A 7 -2.27 0.25 -6.50
N LEU A 8 -2.93 1.32 -6.91
CA LEU A 8 -3.94 2.01 -6.12
C LEU A 8 -5.28 1.26 -6.08
N ALA A 9 -5.55 0.41 -7.08
CA ALA A 9 -6.82 -0.31 -7.21
C ALA A 9 -7.19 -1.27 -6.06
N GLN A 10 -6.22 -1.69 -5.22
CA GLN A 10 -6.46 -2.59 -4.08
C GLN A 10 -6.18 -1.94 -2.73
N VAL A 11 -5.96 -0.62 -2.72
CA VAL A 11 -5.42 0.11 -1.58
C VAL A 11 -6.47 1.13 -1.13
N PRO A 12 -6.75 1.26 0.18
CA PRO A 12 -7.61 2.32 0.69
C PRO A 12 -7.05 3.70 0.34
N ASP A 13 -7.92 4.68 0.06
CA ASP A 13 -7.50 6.03 -0.29
C ASP A 13 -6.53 6.68 0.73
N ASP A 14 -6.66 6.35 2.03
CA ASP A 14 -5.74 6.77 3.09
C ASP A 14 -4.28 6.31 2.83
N GLU A 15 -4.07 5.05 2.47
CA GLU A 15 -2.74 4.52 2.19
C GLU A 15 -2.14 5.10 0.90
N ALA A 16 -2.99 5.37 -0.10
CA ALA A 16 -2.57 6.06 -1.31
C ALA A 16 -2.05 7.46 -0.98
N GLN A 17 -2.75 8.18 -0.09
CA GLN A 17 -2.34 9.51 0.36
C GLN A 17 -1.02 9.46 1.17
N ASP A 18 -0.86 8.49 2.06
CA ASP A 18 0.39 8.29 2.81
C ASP A 18 1.58 8.04 1.86
N ILE A 19 1.40 7.20 0.83
CA ILE A 19 2.46 6.94 -0.15
C ILE A 19 2.78 8.18 -0.98
N ARG A 20 1.78 8.97 -1.39
CA ARG A 20 2.02 10.26 -2.06
C ARG A 20 2.84 11.20 -1.17
N ALA A 21 2.48 11.34 0.10
CA ALA A 21 3.20 12.18 1.06
C ALA A 21 4.63 11.69 1.26
N LEU A 22 4.84 10.38 1.38
CA LEU A 22 6.17 9.77 1.51
C LEU A 22 7.04 10.04 0.26
N LEU A 23 6.47 9.91 -0.93
CA LEU A 23 7.19 10.21 -2.17
C LEU A 23 7.53 11.69 -2.29
N ASP A 24 6.61 12.59 -1.93
CA ASP A 24 6.82 14.05 -1.95
C ASP A 24 7.90 14.50 -0.94
N GLU A 25 7.85 13.97 0.29
CA GLU A 25 8.83 14.26 1.34
C GLU A 25 10.25 13.85 0.95
N HIS A 26 10.38 12.74 0.21
CA HIS A 26 11.65 12.26 -0.32
C HIS A 26 12.01 12.84 -1.69
N GLN A 27 11.23 13.81 -2.21
CA GLN A 27 11.40 14.46 -3.51
C GLN A 27 11.47 13.47 -4.69
N ILE A 28 10.73 12.36 -4.59
CA ILE A 28 10.72 11.31 -5.59
C ILE A 28 9.75 11.70 -6.71
N SER A 29 10.23 11.69 -7.94
CA SER A 29 9.39 12.02 -9.10
C SER A 29 8.49 10.84 -9.46
N TYR A 30 7.18 11.00 -9.23
CA TYR A 30 6.16 10.02 -9.56
C TYR A 30 5.06 10.60 -10.44
N TYR A 31 4.33 9.72 -11.10
CA TYR A 31 3.10 10.07 -11.81
C TYR A 31 2.05 9.00 -11.59
N GLU A 32 0.79 9.39 -11.67
CA GLU A 32 -0.35 8.54 -11.37
C GLU A 32 -1.15 8.29 -12.64
N THR A 33 -1.67 7.09 -12.77
CA THR A 33 -2.62 6.75 -13.84
C THR A 33 -3.95 6.47 -13.17
N ASP A 34 -4.93 7.34 -13.38
CA ASP A 34 -6.30 7.14 -12.87
C ASP A 34 -7.09 6.21 -13.79
N ALA A 35 -7.84 5.28 -13.21
CA ALA A 35 -8.65 4.30 -13.94
C ALA A 35 -9.92 4.89 -14.60
N GLY A 36 -10.19 6.19 -14.39
CA GLY A 36 -11.36 6.89 -14.86
C GLY A 36 -12.65 6.44 -14.18
N PHE A 37 -13.73 7.16 -14.49
CA PHE A 37 -15.06 6.97 -13.90
C PHE A 37 -15.65 5.55 -14.05
N PHE A 38 -15.18 4.80 -15.05
CA PHE A 38 -15.65 3.43 -15.31
C PHE A 38 -14.89 2.36 -14.50
N ARG A 39 -13.85 2.73 -13.73
CA ARG A 39 -12.97 1.80 -12.97
C ARG A 39 -12.42 0.63 -13.80
N VAL A 40 -12.35 0.76 -15.13
CA VAL A 40 -11.82 -0.30 -16.01
C VAL A 40 -10.32 -0.14 -16.29
N GLY A 41 -9.70 0.94 -15.79
CA GLY A 41 -8.26 1.17 -15.88
C GLY A 41 -7.47 0.61 -14.69
N LEU A 42 -6.15 0.53 -14.87
CA LEU A 42 -5.22 0.22 -13.79
C LEU A 42 -4.89 1.52 -13.04
N ASP A 43 -5.41 1.66 -11.84
CA ASP A 43 -5.03 2.77 -10.97
C ASP A 43 -3.69 2.46 -10.30
N ALA A 44 -2.68 3.29 -10.54
CA ALA A 44 -1.32 3.02 -10.12
C ALA A 44 -0.43 4.27 -10.04
N ILE A 45 0.50 4.22 -9.08
CA ILE A 45 1.62 5.14 -8.97
C ILE A 45 2.82 4.54 -9.70
N TRP A 46 3.37 5.32 -10.60
CA TRP A 46 4.53 5.00 -11.40
C TRP A 46 5.68 5.93 -11.05
N LEU A 47 6.88 5.39 -11.03
CA LEU A 47 8.09 6.19 -10.90
C LEU A 47 8.56 6.65 -12.26
N ALA A 48 8.88 7.92 -12.38
CA ALA A 48 9.49 8.47 -13.59
C ALA A 48 10.93 7.94 -13.77
N ASP A 49 11.65 7.78 -12.65
CA ASP A 49 13.04 7.35 -12.62
C ASP A 49 13.20 5.96 -11.98
N GLY A 50 13.77 5.03 -12.75
CA GLY A 50 14.05 3.68 -12.28
C GLY A 50 15.20 3.64 -11.25
N ALA A 51 16.07 4.64 -11.19
CA ALA A 51 17.09 4.75 -10.16
C ALA A 51 16.50 5.04 -8.78
N GLN A 52 15.31 5.66 -8.73
CA GLN A 52 14.59 5.95 -7.49
C GLN A 52 13.65 4.80 -7.08
N GLU A 53 13.53 3.75 -7.91
CA GLU A 53 12.71 2.56 -7.61
C GLU A 53 13.16 1.86 -6.34
N GLU A 54 14.46 1.62 -6.21
CA GLU A 54 15.00 0.91 -5.05
C GLU A 54 14.70 1.69 -3.78
N ARG A 55 14.91 3.02 -3.81
CA ARG A 55 14.64 3.90 -2.67
C ARG A 55 13.17 3.97 -2.31
N ALA A 56 12.28 4.17 -3.28
CA ALA A 56 10.85 4.20 -3.03
C ALA A 56 10.34 2.86 -2.45
N ARG A 57 10.91 1.75 -2.91
CA ARG A 57 10.54 0.41 -2.43
C ARG A 57 11.08 0.11 -1.04
N GLU A 58 12.23 0.64 -0.66
CA GLU A 58 12.70 0.64 0.74
C GLU A 58 11.75 1.39 1.65
N LEU A 59 11.38 2.63 1.27
CA LEU A 59 10.46 3.46 2.06
C LEU A 59 9.11 2.79 2.28
N ILE A 60 8.55 2.17 1.24
CA ILE A 60 7.29 1.40 1.37
C ILE A 60 7.47 0.19 2.29
N ARG A 61 8.62 -0.49 2.26
CA ARG A 61 8.88 -1.62 3.18
C ARG A 61 8.98 -1.15 4.62
N GLU A 62 9.65 -0.03 4.87
CA GLU A 62 9.75 0.58 6.21
C GLU A 62 8.35 0.92 6.72
N TYR A 63 7.54 1.60 5.92
CA TYR A 63 6.14 1.92 6.23
C TYR A 63 5.31 0.66 6.54
N GLN A 64 5.41 -0.40 5.72
CA GLN A 64 4.70 -1.65 5.98
C GLN A 64 5.16 -2.34 7.26
N ALA A 65 6.46 -2.30 7.57
CA ALA A 65 7.01 -2.89 8.78
C ALA A 65 6.49 -2.17 10.03
N GLU A 66 6.49 -0.83 10.02
CA GLU A 66 5.92 -0.02 11.11
C GLU A 66 4.44 -0.31 11.31
N ARG A 67 3.69 -0.47 10.22
CA ARG A 67 2.26 -0.78 10.28
C ARG A 67 1.97 -2.16 10.87
N VAL A 68 2.74 -3.18 10.50
CA VAL A 68 2.62 -4.53 11.07
C VAL A 68 2.88 -4.50 12.58
N ILE A 69 3.90 -3.77 13.03
CA ILE A 69 4.21 -3.61 14.45
C ILE A 69 3.04 -2.92 15.18
N ARG A 70 2.49 -1.85 14.60
CA ARG A 70 1.36 -1.11 15.18
C ARG A 70 0.07 -1.92 15.20
N GLN A 71 -0.17 -2.75 14.17
CA GLN A 71 -1.31 -3.67 14.13
C GLN A 71 -1.16 -4.80 15.15
N GLN A 72 0.04 -5.37 15.32
CA GLN A 72 0.28 -6.40 16.33
C GLN A 72 0.01 -5.89 17.75
N GLN A 73 0.39 -4.64 18.05
CA GLN A 73 0.08 -4.01 19.35
C GLN A 73 -1.43 -3.86 19.58
N ASN A 74 -2.18 -3.39 18.57
CA ASN A 74 -3.64 -3.32 18.65
C ASN A 74 -4.29 -4.72 18.72
N TYR A 75 -3.75 -5.69 17.99
CA TYR A 75 -4.20 -7.07 18.02
C TYR A 75 -4.00 -7.70 19.40
N ALA A 76 -2.87 -7.47 20.07
CA ALA A 76 -2.65 -7.97 21.43
C ALA A 76 -3.74 -7.45 22.39
N GLN A 77 -4.10 -6.17 22.30
CA GLN A 77 -5.17 -5.57 23.11
C GLN A 77 -6.57 -6.11 22.75
N LEU A 78 -6.83 -6.41 21.47
CA LEU A 78 -8.10 -6.97 21.00
C LEU A 78 -8.24 -8.48 21.26
N VAL A 79 -7.12 -9.22 21.26
CA VAL A 79 -7.04 -10.63 21.66
C VAL A 79 -7.32 -10.74 23.16
N GLU A 80 -6.77 -9.84 23.98
CA GLU A 80 -7.14 -9.74 25.40
C GLU A 80 -8.63 -9.41 25.60
N ALA A 81 -9.23 -8.65 24.67
CA ALA A 81 -10.67 -8.37 24.66
C ALA A 81 -11.55 -9.50 24.06
N GLY A 82 -10.96 -10.61 23.60
CA GLY A 82 -11.68 -11.82 23.19
C GLY A 82 -12.48 -11.74 21.88
N GLN A 83 -12.23 -10.74 21.03
CA GLN A 83 -12.94 -10.58 19.75
C GLN A 83 -11.97 -10.65 18.57
N VAL A 84 -11.67 -11.86 18.09
CA VAL A 84 -10.92 -12.00 16.83
C VAL A 84 -11.56 -13.05 15.94
N PRO A 85 -12.42 -12.68 14.99
CA PRO A 85 -12.63 -13.45 13.79
C PRO A 85 -11.79 -12.87 12.65
N ASN A 86 -10.84 -13.67 12.18
CA ASN A 86 -10.77 -14.06 10.76
C ASN A 86 -10.55 -13.03 9.65
N VAL A 87 -10.00 -11.84 9.88
CA VAL A 87 -9.58 -11.00 8.74
C VAL A 87 -8.44 -11.64 7.93
N TRP A 88 -7.48 -12.28 8.61
CA TRP A 88 -6.41 -13.05 7.94
C TRP A 88 -6.88 -14.39 7.36
N GLN A 89 -7.91 -15.03 7.94
CA GLN A 89 -8.49 -16.26 7.39
C GLN A 89 -9.40 -15.98 6.17
N LEU A 90 -10.11 -14.84 6.11
CA LEU A 90 -10.86 -14.46 4.91
C LEU A 90 -9.93 -14.13 3.75
N PHE A 91 -8.79 -13.47 4.02
CA PHE A 91 -7.83 -13.09 2.98
C PHE A 91 -7.11 -14.30 2.36
N CYS A 92 -6.78 -15.34 3.16
CA CYS A 92 -6.20 -16.58 2.63
C CYS A 92 -7.23 -17.58 2.06
N ALA A 93 -8.54 -17.37 2.26
CA ALA A 93 -9.61 -18.25 1.78
C ALA A 93 -10.17 -17.87 0.40
N GLN A 94 -9.69 -16.81 -0.25
CA GLN A 94 -10.07 -16.42 -1.61
C GLN A 94 -8.86 -16.39 -2.54
N PRO A 95 -8.37 -17.54 -3.02
CA PRO A 95 -7.60 -17.55 -4.26
C PRO A 95 -8.56 -17.17 -5.38
N ILE A 96 -8.33 -16.01 -6.01
CA ILE A 96 -9.14 -15.48 -7.11
C ILE A 96 -9.26 -16.54 -8.21
N ARG A 97 -10.50 -16.79 -8.63
CA ARG A 97 -10.91 -17.58 -9.79
C ARG A 97 -11.13 -16.66 -10.99
#